data_AF-A0A419ZWL1-F1
#
_entry.id   AF-A0A419ZWL1-F1
#
_cell.length_a   1.000
_cell.length_b   1.000
_cell.length_c   1.000
_cell.angle_alpha   90.00
_cell.angle_beta   90.00
_cell.angle_gamma   90.00
#
_symmetry.space_group_name_H-M   'P 1'
#
loop_
_entity.id
_entity.type
_entity.pdbx_description
1 polymer ?
#
loop_
_entity_poly.entity_id
_entity_poly.type
_entity_poly.pdbx_seq_one_letter_code
_entity_poly.pdbx_strand_id
1 'polypeptide(L)'
;MDTTAETPNENEHVIAEIEVDLEGQTATTAEVTQPAHGDGVAAEGEEDSEAVIQFGDEEAPASGEEGQENAPQWVKDLRKQNRELTRKLREKEASEAVSRPTQAPAVPTLGPKPKLENFDYDEGKFDAAVGKWYADKAEVDAAAAKVNAEAEARERGNQERLAAYERGAKALRIKDFKELEATVVIELSPVQQGILLAGSDKPEVLVAALGKYPNKLRDLAKITDPVRFAFAAGKLEKELKVSTRNATKAAPEARVSSSAAAPAAGGGEKKLEQLRAEAEKTGDYSKVLSYKAQLKRAQQQR
;
A
#
# COMPACT_ATOMS: atom_id res chain seq x y z
N MET A 1 5.07 71.31 5.14
CA MET A 1 4.69 70.90 3.79
C MET A 1 4.91 69.38 3.71
N ASP A 2 4.32 68.59 4.60
CA ASP A 2 2.89 68.18 4.57
C ASP A 2 2.59 67.57 3.19
N THR A 3 2.25 66.29 3.03
CA THR A 3 1.22 65.57 3.79
C THR A 3 1.42 64.06 3.63
N THR A 4 1.46 63.36 4.76
CA THR A 4 1.18 61.92 4.90
C THR A 4 -0.30 61.69 4.60
N ALA A 5 -0.63 60.87 3.61
CA ALA A 5 -2.00 60.39 3.39
C ALA A 5 -2.07 58.90 3.79
N GLU A 6 -2.33 58.74 5.08
CA GLU A 6 -2.86 57.55 5.72
C GLU A 6 -4.30 57.34 5.20
N THR A 7 -4.59 56.15 4.67
CA THR A 7 -5.96 55.71 4.42
C THR A 7 -6.20 54.46 5.25
N PRO A 8 -7.08 54.49 6.26
CA PRO A 8 -7.48 53.32 7.00
C PRO A 8 -8.65 52.61 6.30
N ASN A 9 -8.43 51.33 6.05
CA ASN A 9 -9.32 50.20 6.30
C ASN A 9 -10.78 50.51 6.73
N GLU A 10 -11.72 50.27 5.82
CA GLU A 10 -13.14 50.00 6.15
C GLU A 10 -13.65 48.83 5.29
N ASN A 11 -13.22 47.61 5.63
CA ASN A 11 -13.95 46.39 5.25
C ASN A 11 -14.84 45.98 6.43
N GLU A 12 -16.02 46.59 6.52
CA GLU A 12 -17.09 46.17 7.42
C GLU A 12 -17.84 44.99 6.77
N HIS A 13 -17.39 43.76 7.06
CA HIS A 13 -18.14 42.55 6.76
C HIS A 13 -19.28 42.40 7.77
N VAL A 14 -20.49 42.75 7.34
CA VAL A 14 -21.73 42.35 8.02
C VAL A 14 -21.95 40.86 7.76
N ILE A 15 -21.53 40.03 8.70
CA ILE A 15 -21.87 38.60 8.76
C ILE A 15 -23.22 38.52 9.45
N ALA A 16 -24.28 38.27 8.68
CA ALA A 16 -25.57 37.90 9.23
C ALA A 16 -25.51 36.44 9.68
N GLU A 17 -25.49 36.24 11.00
CA GLU A 17 -25.69 34.96 11.67
C GLU A 17 -27.11 34.44 11.36
N ILE A 18 -27.20 33.28 10.71
CA ILE A 18 -28.44 32.50 10.60
C ILE A 18 -28.31 31.37 11.61
N GLU A 19 -28.92 31.59 12.77
CA GLU A 19 -29.18 30.63 13.83
C GLU A 19 -30.41 29.80 13.41
N VAL A 20 -30.22 28.49 13.20
CA VAL A 20 -31.33 27.55 12.98
C VAL A 20 -31.44 26.67 14.22
N ASP A 21 -32.38 27.07 15.06
CA ASP A 21 -32.88 26.35 16.23
C ASP A 21 -33.53 25.03 15.80
N LEU A 22 -33.07 23.91 16.36
CA LEU A 22 -33.70 22.60 16.21
C LEU A 22 -33.62 21.83 17.53
N GLU A 23 -34.61 22.06 18.39
CA GLU A 23 -34.93 21.18 19.51
C GLU A 23 -36.39 20.72 19.43
N GLY A 24 -36.60 19.42 19.62
CA GLY A 24 -37.84 18.93 20.22
C GLY A 24 -38.35 17.56 19.76
N GLN A 25 -38.13 16.55 20.62
CA GLN A 25 -38.97 15.36 20.88
C GLN A 25 -38.90 14.14 19.93
N THR A 26 -38.95 12.88 20.38
CA THR A 26 -38.71 12.18 21.67
C THR A 26 -38.70 10.68 21.36
N ALA A 27 -37.84 9.94 22.05
CA ALA A 27 -38.02 8.58 22.58
C ALA A 27 -38.84 7.51 21.82
N THR A 28 -38.16 6.41 21.47
CA THR A 28 -38.67 5.06 21.79
C THR A 28 -37.52 4.09 22.08
N THR A 29 -37.52 3.58 23.30
CA THR A 29 -36.75 2.43 23.80
C THR A 29 -37.26 1.13 23.15
N ALA A 30 -36.34 0.27 22.70
CA ALA A 30 -36.58 -1.16 22.57
C ALA A 30 -35.32 -1.93 22.98
N GLU A 31 -35.42 -2.54 24.16
CA GLU A 31 -34.60 -3.61 24.71
C GLU A 31 -34.69 -4.90 23.86
N VAL A 32 -33.77 -5.85 24.11
CA VAL A 32 -33.67 -7.26 23.66
C VAL A 32 -32.48 -7.48 22.71
N THR A 33 -31.52 -8.39 22.88
CA THR A 33 -31.16 -9.38 23.91
C THR A 33 -29.78 -9.92 23.53
N GLN A 34 -28.90 -10.16 24.50
CA GLN A 34 -27.69 -10.96 24.30
C GLN A 34 -28.03 -12.42 23.98
N PRO A 35 -27.19 -13.11 23.21
CA PRO A 35 -26.77 -14.42 23.68
C PRO A 35 -25.25 -14.55 23.74
N ALA A 36 -24.79 -15.04 24.88
CA ALA A 36 -23.46 -15.61 25.07
C ALA A 36 -23.47 -17.09 24.62
N HIS A 37 -22.66 -17.40 23.62
CA HIS A 37 -22.03 -18.69 23.36
C HIS A 37 -20.91 -18.39 22.35
N GLY A 38 -19.62 -18.53 22.64
CA GLY A 38 -19.03 -19.70 23.28
C GLY A 38 -18.70 -20.72 22.20
N ASP A 39 -17.76 -20.41 21.31
CA ASP A 39 -16.97 -21.44 20.64
C ASP A 39 -15.59 -20.89 20.30
N GLY A 40 -14.58 -21.47 20.95
CA GLY A 40 -13.18 -21.19 20.69
C GLY A 40 -12.78 -21.91 19.42
N VAL A 41 -12.47 -21.14 18.38
CA VAL A 41 -11.66 -21.66 17.27
C VAL A 41 -10.24 -21.20 17.54
N ALA A 42 -9.42 -22.16 17.95
CA ALA A 42 -7.97 -22.04 17.98
C ALA A 42 -7.49 -21.59 16.59
N ALA A 43 -7.04 -20.34 16.49
CA ALA A 43 -6.21 -19.88 15.38
C ALA A 43 -4.81 -20.47 15.60
N GLU A 44 -4.65 -21.74 15.25
CA GLU A 44 -3.34 -22.35 15.10
C GLU A 44 -2.64 -21.75 13.87
N GLY A 45 -1.49 -21.10 14.09
CA GLY A 45 -0.39 -20.99 13.15
C GLY A 45 -0.57 -20.07 11.94
N GLU A 46 -0.62 -18.76 12.15
CA GLU A 46 -0.23 -17.83 11.08
C GLU A 46 1.29 -17.91 10.86
N GLU A 47 1.65 -18.49 9.72
CA GLU A 47 3.02 -18.75 9.30
C GLU A 47 3.83 -17.44 9.17
N ASP A 48 5.01 -17.42 9.78
CA ASP A 48 6.00 -16.33 9.73
C ASP A 48 6.76 -16.36 8.38
N SER A 49 6.02 -16.32 7.28
CA SER A 49 6.52 -16.49 5.92
C SER A 49 6.89 -15.13 5.31
N GLU A 50 8.19 -14.80 5.31
CA GLU A 50 8.72 -13.60 4.66
C GLU A 50 8.69 -13.75 3.13
N ALA A 51 8.18 -12.73 2.41
CA ALA A 51 8.18 -12.71 0.96
C ALA A 51 9.59 -12.42 0.39
N VAL A 52 10.15 -13.39 -0.31
CA VAL A 52 11.40 -13.23 -1.07
C VAL A 52 11.06 -12.82 -2.49
N ILE A 53 11.59 -11.68 -2.91
CA ILE A 53 11.35 -11.07 -4.22
C ILE A 53 12.64 -11.15 -5.03
N GLN A 54 12.54 -11.70 -6.24
CA GLN A 54 13.65 -11.85 -7.17
C GLN A 54 13.24 -11.39 -8.58
N PHE A 55 14.19 -10.87 -9.34
CA PHE A 55 14.02 -10.64 -10.79
C PHE A 55 14.61 -11.84 -11.53
N GLY A 56 13.78 -12.64 -12.20
CA GLY A 56 14.25 -13.82 -12.94
C GLY A 56 14.99 -14.85 -12.08
N ASP A 57 16.24 -15.17 -12.47
CA ASP A 57 17.16 -16.13 -11.83
C ASP A 57 18.37 -15.43 -11.16
N GLU A 58 18.30 -14.10 -11.00
CA GLU A 58 19.40 -13.31 -10.45
C GLU A 58 19.27 -13.26 -8.92
N GLU A 59 20.22 -13.88 -8.21
CA GLU A 59 20.33 -13.71 -6.76
C GLU A 59 20.60 -12.24 -6.42
N ALA A 60 19.87 -11.73 -5.43
CA ALA A 60 20.09 -10.37 -4.93
C ALA A 60 21.56 -10.21 -4.54
N PRO A 61 22.24 -9.10 -4.92
CA PRO A 61 23.60 -8.88 -4.48
C PRO A 61 23.60 -8.94 -2.96
N ALA A 62 24.44 -9.81 -2.38
CA ALA A 62 24.64 -9.85 -0.94
C ALA A 62 24.96 -8.42 -0.50
N SER A 63 24.04 -7.80 0.23
CA SER A 63 24.19 -6.43 0.72
C SER A 63 25.48 -6.40 1.53
N GLY A 64 26.53 -5.86 0.92
CA GLY A 64 27.85 -5.75 1.51
C GLY A 64 27.83 -4.75 2.65
N GLU A 65 27.59 -5.24 3.87
CA GLU A 65 27.80 -4.47 5.10
C GLU A 65 29.29 -4.25 5.41
N GLU A 66 30.22 -4.95 4.76
CA GLU A 66 31.65 -4.93 5.15
C GLU A 66 32.49 -3.78 4.55
N GLY A 67 31.91 -2.89 3.75
CA GLY A 67 32.68 -1.83 3.04
C GLY A 67 32.50 -0.39 3.52
N GLN A 68 31.52 -0.10 4.38
CA GLN A 68 31.03 1.27 4.60
C GLN A 68 31.65 1.96 5.84
N GLU A 69 32.23 1.21 6.78
CA GLU A 69 32.60 1.76 8.10
C GLU A 69 33.86 2.65 8.07
N ASN A 70 34.75 2.45 7.10
CA ASN A 70 36.07 3.08 7.06
C ASN A 70 36.20 4.26 6.06
N ALA A 71 35.09 4.94 5.74
CA ALA A 71 35.16 6.16 4.92
C ALA A 71 35.70 7.35 5.75
N PRO A 72 36.68 8.11 5.24
CA PRO A 72 37.21 9.28 5.94
C PRO A 72 36.11 10.35 6.15
N GLN A 73 36.23 11.13 7.24
CA GLN A 73 35.19 12.06 7.72
C GLN A 73 34.70 13.04 6.62
N TRP A 74 35.60 13.54 5.78
CA TRP A 74 35.24 14.45 4.68
C TRP A 74 34.32 13.81 3.63
N VAL A 75 34.41 12.49 3.40
CA VAL A 75 33.50 11.76 2.49
C VAL A 75 32.13 11.62 3.14
N LYS A 76 32.07 11.42 4.46
CA LYS A 76 30.80 11.37 5.22
C LYS A 76 30.11 12.74 5.19
N ASP A 77 30.86 13.82 5.37
CA ASP A 77 30.32 15.19 5.31
C ASP A 77 29.91 15.58 3.88
N LEU A 78 30.67 15.18 2.86
CA LEU A 78 30.29 15.37 1.45
C LEU A 78 29.01 14.62 1.10
N ARG A 79 28.80 13.41 1.62
CA ARG A 79 27.54 12.66 1.46
C ARG A 79 26.36 13.36 2.14
N LYS A 80 26.57 13.91 3.35
CA LYS A 80 25.54 14.71 4.05
C LYS A 80 25.18 15.97 3.27
N GLN A 81 26.19 16.71 2.79
CA GLN A 81 25.98 17.91 1.98
C GLN A 81 25.25 17.59 0.67
N ASN A 82 25.65 16.52 -0.04
CA ASN A 82 24.92 16.08 -1.23
C ASN A 82 23.48 15.68 -0.92
N ARG A 83 23.21 15.04 0.23
CA ARG A 83 21.84 14.71 0.67
C ARG A 83 21.01 15.97 0.97
N GLU A 84 21.61 16.98 1.59
CA GLU A 84 20.93 18.26 1.84
C GLU A 84 20.70 19.06 0.56
N LEU A 85 21.67 19.09 -0.36
CA LEU A 85 21.54 19.78 -1.63
C LEU A 85 20.51 19.12 -2.54
N THR A 86 20.49 17.79 -2.62
CA THR A 86 19.46 17.06 -3.37
C THR A 86 18.08 17.25 -2.75
N ARG A 87 17.96 17.28 -1.41
CA ARG A 87 16.70 17.61 -0.73
C ARG A 87 16.21 19.01 -1.09
N LYS A 88 17.10 20.01 -1.07
CA LYS A 88 16.77 21.40 -1.42
C LYS A 88 16.44 21.58 -2.89
N LEU A 89 17.15 20.91 -3.80
CA LEU A 89 16.84 20.91 -5.23
C LEU A 89 15.45 20.33 -5.45
N ARG A 90 15.14 19.21 -4.80
CA ARG A 90 13.82 18.57 -4.89
C ARG A 90 12.70 19.44 -4.33
N GLU A 91 12.94 20.12 -3.22
CA GLU A 91 11.99 21.07 -2.61
C GLU A 91 11.73 22.27 -3.53
N LYS A 92 12.77 22.81 -4.17
CA LYS A 92 12.64 23.88 -5.17
C LYS A 92 11.93 23.41 -6.43
N GLU A 93 12.29 22.25 -6.96
CA GLU A 93 11.62 21.65 -8.12
C GLU A 93 10.14 21.32 -7.81
N ALA A 94 9.84 20.86 -6.60
CA ALA A 94 8.45 20.66 -6.17
C ALA A 94 7.70 22.00 -6.05
N SER A 95 8.35 23.04 -5.51
CA SER A 95 7.76 24.39 -5.43
C SER A 95 7.55 25.01 -6.81
N GLU A 96 8.47 24.81 -7.74
CA GLU A 96 8.38 25.26 -9.12
C GLU A 96 7.33 24.46 -9.91
N ALA A 97 7.17 23.16 -9.64
CA ALA A 97 6.12 22.33 -10.22
C ALA A 97 4.72 22.74 -9.75
N VAL A 98 4.57 23.12 -8.47
CA VAL A 98 3.32 23.68 -7.92
C VAL A 98 3.05 25.09 -8.44
N SER A 99 4.10 25.89 -8.66
CA SER A 99 3.99 27.26 -9.19
C SER A 99 3.85 27.31 -10.71
N ARG A 100 4.07 26.21 -11.42
CA ARG A 100 3.82 26.15 -12.86
C ARG A 100 2.31 26.11 -13.05
N PRO A 101 1.72 27.11 -13.72
CA PRO A 101 0.29 27.09 -14.00
C PRO A 101 0.04 25.92 -14.94
N THR A 102 -0.36 24.79 -14.37
CA THR A 102 -1.01 23.73 -15.12
C THR A 102 -2.27 24.39 -15.63
N GLN A 103 -2.39 24.46 -16.95
CA GLN A 103 -3.48 25.14 -17.65
C GLN A 103 -4.78 24.45 -17.23
N ALA A 104 -5.37 24.90 -16.11
CA ALA A 104 -6.67 24.47 -15.68
C ALA A 104 -7.64 24.82 -16.81
N PRO A 105 -8.63 23.95 -17.12
CA PRO A 105 -9.65 24.30 -18.10
C PRO A 105 -10.24 25.64 -17.66
N ALA A 106 -10.15 26.65 -18.54
CA ALA A 106 -10.63 27.98 -18.26
C ALA A 106 -12.15 27.90 -18.05
N VAL A 107 -12.57 27.83 -16.78
CA VAL A 107 -13.98 27.98 -16.43
C VAL A 107 -14.36 29.38 -16.88
N PRO A 108 -15.40 29.55 -17.72
CA PRO A 108 -15.80 30.86 -18.20
C PRO A 108 -16.12 31.74 -16.98
N THR A 109 -15.44 32.88 -16.86
CA THR A 109 -15.68 33.80 -15.75
C THR A 109 -16.99 34.52 -15.98
N LEU A 110 -17.97 34.28 -15.12
CA LEU A 110 -19.25 34.98 -15.15
C LEU A 110 -19.04 36.49 -14.92
N GLY A 111 -19.57 37.32 -15.81
CA GLY A 111 -19.53 38.78 -15.67
C GLY A 111 -20.33 39.29 -14.46
N PRO A 112 -20.15 40.55 -14.04
CA PRO A 112 -20.91 41.13 -12.93
C PRO A 112 -22.42 41.06 -13.21
N LYS A 113 -23.22 40.83 -12.16
CA LYS A 113 -24.68 40.79 -12.29
C LYS A 113 -25.18 42.10 -12.92
N PRO A 114 -26.01 42.04 -13.97
CA PRO A 114 -26.61 43.24 -14.56
C PRO A 114 -27.34 44.05 -13.47
N LYS A 115 -27.14 45.37 -13.46
CA LYS A 115 -27.86 46.32 -12.58
C LYS A 115 -28.79 47.18 -13.42
N LEU A 116 -29.92 47.61 -12.85
CA LEU A 116 -30.94 48.40 -13.55
C LEU A 116 -30.38 49.75 -14.07
N GLU A 117 -29.43 50.33 -13.32
CA GLU A 117 -28.70 51.55 -13.70
C GLU A 117 -27.92 51.43 -15.02
N ASN A 118 -27.54 50.22 -15.43
CA ASN A 118 -26.78 49.98 -16.65
C ASN A 118 -27.68 49.95 -17.91
N PHE A 119 -29.00 50.04 -17.75
CA PHE A 119 -29.99 49.96 -18.84
C PHE A 119 -30.92 51.18 -18.86
N ASP A 120 -30.47 52.35 -18.38
CA ASP A 120 -31.27 53.58 -18.35
C ASP A 120 -32.62 53.43 -17.61
N TYR A 121 -32.70 52.54 -16.61
CA TYR A 121 -33.94 52.17 -15.91
C TYR A 121 -35.03 51.54 -16.80
N ASP A 122 -34.65 50.98 -17.95
CA ASP A 122 -35.53 50.19 -18.82
C ASP A 122 -35.70 48.77 -18.22
N GLU A 123 -36.83 48.55 -17.55
CA GLU A 123 -37.18 47.27 -16.91
C GLU A 123 -37.17 46.10 -17.91
N GLY A 124 -37.64 46.30 -19.15
CA GLY A 124 -37.72 45.24 -20.15
C GLY A 124 -36.36 44.78 -20.64
N LYS A 125 -35.41 45.71 -20.84
CA LYS A 125 -34.02 45.35 -21.21
C LYS A 125 -33.26 44.75 -20.03
N PHE A 126 -33.51 45.24 -18.83
CA PHE A 126 -32.92 44.72 -17.61
C PHE A 126 -33.34 43.26 -17.37
N ASP A 127 -34.64 42.94 -17.44
CA ASP A 127 -35.13 41.57 -17.25
C ASP A 127 -34.56 40.60 -18.29
N ALA A 128 -34.47 41.02 -19.55
CA ALA A 128 -33.83 40.22 -20.60
C ALA A 128 -32.33 40.00 -20.34
N ALA A 129 -31.62 41.01 -19.84
CA ALA A 129 -30.20 40.90 -19.52
C ALA A 129 -29.96 40.01 -18.28
N VAL A 130 -30.80 40.13 -17.26
CA VAL A 130 -30.76 39.28 -16.05
C VAL A 130 -31.10 37.83 -16.40
N GLY A 131 -32.09 37.59 -17.26
CA GLY A 131 -32.42 36.25 -17.76
C GLY A 131 -31.25 35.58 -18.48
N LYS A 132 -30.54 36.32 -19.34
CA LYS A 132 -29.30 35.83 -19.99
C LYS A 132 -28.20 35.54 -18.97
N TRP A 133 -27.99 36.44 -18.00
CA TRP A 133 -26.97 36.24 -16.97
C TRP A 133 -27.22 34.98 -16.11
N TYR A 134 -28.47 34.68 -15.76
CA TYR A 134 -28.80 33.45 -15.03
C TYR A 134 -28.61 32.20 -15.89
N ALA A 135 -28.89 32.26 -17.19
CA ALA A 135 -28.60 31.16 -18.12
C ALA A 135 -27.08 30.91 -18.22
N ASP A 136 -26.30 31.97 -18.44
CA ASP A 136 -24.83 31.91 -18.49
C ASP A 136 -24.26 31.40 -17.15
N LYS A 137 -24.82 31.85 -16.01
CA LYS A 137 -24.44 31.35 -14.67
C LYS A 137 -24.72 29.86 -14.52
N ALA A 138 -25.87 29.38 -14.98
CA ALA A 138 -26.20 27.96 -14.90
C ALA A 138 -25.23 27.10 -15.73
N GLU A 139 -24.82 27.58 -16.91
CA GLU A 139 -23.81 26.90 -17.74
C GLU A 139 -22.42 26.88 -17.08
N VAL A 140 -22.00 28.00 -16.49
CA VAL A 140 -20.73 28.11 -15.75
C VAL A 140 -20.74 27.23 -14.50
N ASP A 141 -21.80 27.27 -13.70
CA ASP A 141 -21.95 26.45 -12.50
C ASP A 141 -21.98 24.96 -12.86
N ALA A 142 -22.64 24.57 -13.96
CA ALA A 142 -22.64 23.19 -14.44
C ALA A 142 -21.26 22.74 -14.95
N ALA A 143 -20.51 23.62 -15.63
CA ALA A 143 -19.14 23.34 -16.04
C ALA A 143 -18.20 23.22 -14.82
N ALA A 144 -18.32 24.12 -13.86
CA ALA A 144 -17.55 24.08 -12.61
C ALA A 144 -17.85 22.82 -11.80
N ALA A 145 -19.13 22.42 -11.69
CA ALA A 145 -19.52 21.19 -11.01
C ALA A 145 -18.92 19.95 -11.67
N LYS A 146 -18.84 19.89 -13.01
CA LYS A 146 -18.18 18.78 -13.72
C LYS A 146 -16.68 18.73 -13.44
N VAL A 147 -16.00 19.87 -13.51
CA VAL A 147 -14.55 19.95 -13.21
C VAL A 147 -14.27 19.54 -11.77
N ASN A 148 -15.07 20.01 -10.81
CA ASN A 148 -14.95 19.63 -9.40
C ASN A 148 -15.21 18.14 -9.19
N ALA A 149 -16.26 17.58 -9.81
CA ALA A 149 -16.56 16.15 -9.71
C ALA A 149 -15.44 15.27 -10.30
N GLU A 150 -14.85 15.66 -11.43
CA GLU A 150 -13.69 14.97 -12.01
C GLU A 150 -12.45 15.08 -11.12
N ALA A 151 -12.22 16.24 -10.49
CA ALA A 151 -11.13 16.44 -9.55
C ALA A 151 -11.30 15.57 -8.29
N GLU A 152 -12.49 15.58 -7.67
CA GLU A 152 -12.82 14.73 -6.52
C GLU A 152 -12.70 13.24 -6.85
N ALA A 153 -13.18 12.81 -8.02
CA ALA A 153 -13.04 11.42 -8.46
C ALA A 153 -11.57 11.03 -8.64
N ARG A 154 -10.74 11.95 -9.18
CA ARG A 154 -9.29 11.75 -9.31
C ARG A 154 -8.59 11.69 -7.96
N GLU A 155 -8.93 12.58 -7.04
CA GLU A 155 -8.37 12.59 -5.68
C GLU A 155 -8.74 11.32 -4.92
N ARG A 156 -10.01 10.92 -4.97
CA ARG A 156 -10.49 9.67 -4.37
C ARG A 156 -9.75 8.46 -4.94
N GLY A 157 -9.64 8.37 -6.27
CA GLY A 157 -8.88 7.31 -6.93
C GLY A 157 -7.40 7.30 -6.54
N ASN A 158 -6.80 8.46 -6.30
CA ASN A 158 -5.42 8.54 -5.81
C ASN A 158 -5.29 8.09 -4.35
N GLN A 159 -6.21 8.50 -3.49
CA GLN A 159 -6.25 8.07 -2.08
C GLN A 159 -6.43 6.56 -1.97
N GLU A 160 -7.34 5.99 -2.77
CA GLU A 160 -7.57 4.54 -2.82
C GLU A 160 -6.32 3.76 -3.27
N ARG A 161 -5.60 4.27 -4.28
CA ARG A 161 -4.31 3.69 -4.72
C ARG A 161 -3.26 3.72 -3.62
N LEU A 162 -3.11 4.85 -2.92
CA LEU A 162 -2.16 4.98 -1.81
C LEU A 162 -2.52 4.01 -0.67
N ALA A 163 -3.81 3.94 -0.31
CA ALA A 163 -4.28 3.01 0.71
C ALA A 163 -4.13 1.53 0.30
N ALA A 164 -4.25 1.21 -0.99
CA ALA A 164 -3.99 -0.12 -1.52
C ALA A 164 -2.51 -0.47 -1.44
N TYR A 165 -1.63 0.45 -1.85
CA TYR A 165 -0.18 0.29 -1.75
C TYR A 165 0.27 0.09 -0.29
N GLU A 166 -0.21 0.91 0.65
CA GLU A 166 0.13 0.75 2.07
C GLU A 166 -0.32 -0.60 2.64
N ARG A 167 -1.49 -1.10 2.22
CA ARG A 167 -1.95 -2.44 2.61
C ARG A 167 -1.08 -3.54 2.00
N GLY A 168 -0.72 -3.43 0.72
CA GLY A 168 0.17 -4.37 0.05
C GLY A 168 1.56 -4.41 0.70
N ALA A 169 2.13 -3.24 0.98
CA ALA A 169 3.41 -3.10 1.67
C ALA A 169 3.41 -3.79 3.05
N LYS A 170 2.33 -3.60 3.82
CA LYS A 170 2.16 -4.29 5.12
C LYS A 170 1.99 -5.80 4.95
N ALA A 171 1.27 -6.25 3.93
CA ALA A 171 1.03 -7.67 3.66
C ALA A 171 2.30 -8.43 3.26
N LEU A 172 3.26 -7.76 2.60
CA LEU A 172 4.56 -8.34 2.24
C LEU A 172 5.45 -8.68 3.44
N ARG A 173 5.26 -7.98 4.58
CA ARG A 173 6.01 -8.17 5.84
C ARG A 173 7.54 -8.19 5.66
N ILE A 174 8.07 -7.46 4.69
CA ILE A 174 9.52 -7.31 4.46
C ILE A 174 10.09 -6.41 5.55
N LYS A 175 11.06 -6.91 6.32
CA LYS A 175 11.64 -6.23 7.49
C LYS A 175 12.11 -4.81 7.19
N ASP A 176 12.84 -4.63 6.07
CA ASP A 176 13.47 -3.36 5.71
C ASP A 176 12.73 -2.62 4.58
N PHE A 177 11.42 -2.88 4.42
CA PHE A 177 10.62 -2.31 3.33
C PHE A 177 10.74 -0.79 3.22
N LYS A 178 10.66 -0.08 4.36
CA LYS A 178 10.76 1.39 4.40
C LYS A 178 12.12 1.90 3.91
N GLU A 179 13.20 1.16 4.14
CA GLU A 179 14.53 1.54 3.68
C GLU A 179 14.70 1.31 2.18
N LEU A 180 14.13 0.21 1.68
CA LEU A 180 14.07 -0.09 0.24
C LEU A 180 13.25 0.98 -0.49
N GLU A 181 12.07 1.33 0.04
CA GLU A 181 11.22 2.40 -0.47
C GLU A 181 11.95 3.74 -0.47
N ALA A 182 12.60 4.12 0.64
CA ALA A 182 13.34 5.37 0.72
C ALA A 182 14.45 5.44 -0.34
N THR A 183 15.13 4.33 -0.60
CA THR A 183 16.16 4.25 -1.66
C THR A 183 15.55 4.53 -3.04
N VAL A 184 14.39 3.95 -3.35
CA VAL A 184 13.67 4.18 -4.61
C VAL A 184 13.18 5.63 -4.73
N VAL A 185 12.63 6.20 -3.65
CA VAL A 185 12.15 7.59 -3.61
C VAL A 185 13.29 8.59 -3.80
N ILE A 186 14.48 8.27 -3.30
CA ILE A 186 15.68 9.10 -3.49
C ILE A 186 16.11 9.10 -4.96
N GLU A 187 16.21 7.91 -5.57
CA GLU A 187 16.80 7.75 -6.91
C GLU A 187 15.85 8.17 -8.05
N LEU A 188 14.54 7.90 -7.93
CA LEU A 188 13.55 8.21 -8.97
C LEU A 188 12.98 9.62 -8.80
N SER A 189 12.62 10.28 -9.90
CA SER A 189 11.91 11.57 -9.88
C SER A 189 10.43 11.42 -9.43
N PRO A 190 9.76 12.49 -8.96
CA PRO A 190 8.36 12.43 -8.57
C PRO A 190 7.42 11.92 -9.68
N VAL A 191 7.72 12.24 -10.94
CA VAL A 191 6.95 11.77 -12.09
C VAL A 191 7.13 10.27 -12.29
N GLN A 192 8.35 9.76 -12.20
CA GLN A 192 8.64 8.32 -12.28
C GLN A 192 7.99 7.54 -11.13
N GLN A 193 8.02 8.09 -9.91
CA GLN A 193 7.33 7.51 -8.75
C GLN A 193 5.82 7.42 -8.97
N GLY A 194 5.21 8.50 -9.46
CA GLY A 194 3.78 8.52 -9.80
C GLY A 194 3.42 7.50 -10.88
N ILE A 195 4.28 7.32 -11.88
CA ILE A 195 4.08 6.31 -12.94
C ILE A 195 4.17 4.89 -12.39
N LEU A 196 5.13 4.61 -11.49
CA LEU A 196 5.20 3.30 -10.84
C LEU A 196 3.92 3.01 -10.06
N LEU A 197 3.45 3.95 -9.26
CA LEU A 197 2.25 3.76 -8.44
C LEU A 197 0.97 3.65 -9.29
N ALA A 198 0.87 4.38 -10.40
CA ALA A 198 -0.31 4.40 -11.25
C ALA A 198 -0.35 3.28 -12.30
N GLY A 199 0.82 2.81 -12.75
CA GLY A 199 0.95 1.94 -13.91
C GLY A 199 1.35 0.50 -13.62
N SER A 200 1.73 0.17 -12.38
CA SER A 200 2.03 -1.22 -11.98
C SER A 200 0.81 -1.90 -11.37
N ASP A 201 0.72 -3.22 -11.56
CA ASP A 201 -0.34 -4.04 -10.97
C ASP A 201 -0.06 -4.28 -9.48
N LYS A 202 1.23 -4.42 -9.11
CA LYS A 202 1.69 -4.62 -7.72
C LYS A 202 2.85 -3.68 -7.37
N PRO A 203 2.58 -2.38 -7.13
CA PRO A 203 3.60 -1.37 -6.90
C PRO A 203 4.51 -1.69 -5.71
N GLU A 204 3.96 -2.24 -4.62
CA GLU A 204 4.71 -2.60 -3.42
C GLU A 204 5.81 -3.63 -3.68
N VAL A 205 5.54 -4.62 -4.51
CA VAL A 205 6.50 -5.68 -4.81
C VAL A 205 7.61 -5.14 -5.72
N LEU A 206 7.23 -4.34 -6.72
CA LEU A 206 8.17 -3.72 -7.64
C LEU A 206 9.09 -2.72 -6.92
N VAL A 207 8.57 -1.90 -6.02
CA VAL A 207 9.37 -0.96 -5.20
C VAL A 207 10.34 -1.72 -4.30
N ALA A 208 9.87 -2.75 -3.59
CA ALA A 208 10.74 -3.59 -2.76
C ALA A 208 11.83 -4.29 -3.58
N ALA A 209 11.50 -4.75 -4.78
CA ALA A 209 12.47 -5.33 -5.70
C ALA A 209 13.50 -4.28 -6.13
N LEU A 210 13.08 -3.13 -6.65
CA LEU A 210 13.99 -2.09 -7.11
C LEU A 210 14.92 -1.59 -5.99
N GLY A 211 14.43 -1.50 -4.75
CA GLY A 211 15.27 -1.20 -3.60
C GLY A 211 16.35 -2.25 -3.33
N LYS A 212 16.07 -3.55 -3.56
CA LYS A 212 17.03 -4.66 -3.41
C LYS A 212 18.05 -4.71 -4.54
N TYR A 213 17.72 -4.19 -5.73
CA TYR A 213 18.57 -4.23 -6.93
C TYR A 213 18.93 -2.81 -7.39
N PRO A 214 19.92 -2.15 -6.75
CA PRO A 214 20.26 -0.75 -7.03
C PRO A 214 20.73 -0.50 -8.47
N ASN A 215 21.31 -1.51 -9.14
CA ASN A 215 21.71 -1.40 -10.55
C ASN A 215 20.49 -1.21 -11.47
N LYS A 216 19.44 -2.02 -11.28
CA LYS A 216 18.19 -1.94 -12.05
C LYS A 216 17.45 -0.64 -11.76
N LEU A 217 17.44 -0.20 -10.51
CA LEU A 217 16.89 1.10 -10.12
C LEU A 217 17.60 2.26 -10.83
N ARG A 218 18.93 2.25 -10.87
CA ARG A 218 19.72 3.29 -11.59
C ARG A 218 19.47 3.29 -13.08
N ASP A 219 19.36 2.12 -13.70
CA ASP A 219 19.10 2.03 -15.14
C ASP A 219 17.70 2.52 -15.49
N LEU A 220 16.70 2.25 -14.64
CA LEU A 220 15.38 2.87 -14.73
C LEU A 220 15.42 4.39 -14.51
N ALA A 221 16.16 4.86 -13.50
CA ALA A 221 16.23 6.28 -13.15
C ALA A 221 16.79 7.14 -14.30
N LYS A 222 17.73 6.60 -15.08
CA LYS A 222 18.30 7.26 -16.28
C LYS A 222 17.27 7.52 -17.38
N ILE A 223 16.14 6.81 -17.39
CA ILE A 223 15.10 6.98 -18.40
C ILE A 223 14.25 8.21 -18.05
N THR A 224 14.58 9.34 -18.67
CA THR A 224 13.89 10.62 -18.45
C THR A 224 12.52 10.70 -19.12
N ASP A 225 12.33 9.99 -20.23
CA ASP A 225 11.07 9.96 -20.97
C ASP A 225 9.99 9.16 -20.20
N PRO A 226 8.89 9.80 -19.75
CA PRO A 226 7.88 9.16 -18.91
C PRO A 226 7.26 7.90 -19.53
N VAL A 227 7.04 7.93 -20.84
CA VAL A 227 6.39 6.82 -21.55
C VAL A 227 7.35 5.63 -21.67
N ARG A 228 8.59 5.85 -22.10
CA ARG A 228 9.60 4.78 -22.11
C ARG A 228 9.89 4.23 -20.72
N PHE A 229 9.89 5.09 -19.70
CA PHE A 229 10.04 4.66 -18.31
C PHE A 229 8.91 3.71 -17.92
N ALA A 230 7.65 4.04 -18.21
CA ALA A 230 6.51 3.18 -17.93
C ALA A 230 6.65 1.80 -18.59
N PHE A 231 7.04 1.76 -19.88
CA PHE A 231 7.27 0.49 -20.58
C PHE A 231 8.43 -0.31 -20.01
N ALA A 232 9.52 0.34 -19.60
CA ALA A 232 10.67 -0.34 -18.99
C ALA A 232 10.31 -0.91 -17.61
N ALA A 233 9.61 -0.13 -16.78
CA ALA A 233 9.11 -0.57 -15.48
C ALA A 233 8.16 -1.77 -15.61
N GLY A 234 7.22 -1.72 -16.57
CA GLY A 234 6.29 -2.83 -16.82
C GLY A 234 6.95 -4.09 -17.36
N LYS A 235 8.11 -3.98 -18.04
CA LYS A 235 8.92 -5.17 -18.42
C LYS A 235 9.57 -5.80 -17.19
N LEU A 236 10.15 -4.98 -16.30
CA LEU A 236 10.76 -5.46 -15.06
C LEU A 236 9.73 -6.08 -14.12
N GLU A 237 8.51 -5.56 -14.08
CA GLU A 237 7.40 -6.16 -13.33
C GLU A 237 7.06 -7.56 -13.84
N LYS A 238 7.08 -7.79 -15.16
CA LYS A 238 6.83 -9.12 -15.73
C LYS A 238 7.94 -10.14 -15.44
N GLU A 239 9.16 -9.67 -15.24
CA GLU A 239 10.31 -10.51 -14.87
C GLU A 239 10.34 -10.83 -13.37
N LEU A 240 9.44 -10.24 -12.59
CA LEU A 240 9.42 -10.35 -11.14
C LEU A 240 8.81 -11.68 -10.68
N LYS A 241 9.54 -12.39 -9.84
CA LYS A 241 9.08 -13.62 -9.18
C LYS A 241 8.97 -13.39 -7.68
N VAL A 242 7.77 -13.62 -7.16
CA VAL A 242 7.49 -13.58 -5.72
C VAL A 242 7.44 -15.01 -5.21
N SER A 243 8.35 -15.36 -4.31
CA SER A 243 8.35 -16.64 -3.61
C SER A 243 8.15 -16.40 -2.12
N THR A 244 7.25 -17.15 -1.49
CA THR A 244 7.16 -17.19 -0.03
C THR A 244 8.31 -18.05 0.48
N ARG A 245 9.19 -17.49 1.30
CA ARG A 245 10.13 -18.32 2.05
C ARG A 245 9.32 -18.91 3.18
N ASN A 246 8.89 -20.16 3.03
CA ASN A 246 8.50 -20.93 4.20
C ASN A 246 9.75 -20.98 5.06
N ALA A 247 9.75 -20.27 6.19
CA ALA A 247 10.70 -20.53 7.24
C ALA A 247 10.51 -22.00 7.57
N THR A 248 11.39 -22.86 7.05
CA THR A 248 11.47 -24.25 7.48
C THR A 248 11.70 -24.15 8.97
N LYS A 249 10.62 -24.34 9.74
CA LYS A 249 10.64 -24.47 11.18
C LYS A 249 11.84 -25.36 11.45
N ALA A 250 12.89 -24.81 12.07
CA ALA A 250 14.09 -25.58 12.36
C ALA A 250 13.59 -26.88 12.96
N ALA A 251 13.85 -28.01 12.30
CA ALA A 251 13.30 -29.28 12.71
C ALA A 251 13.59 -29.39 14.20
N PRO A 252 12.57 -29.63 15.05
CA PRO A 252 12.76 -29.58 16.50
C PRO A 252 13.98 -30.44 16.81
N GLU A 253 14.95 -29.86 17.54
CA GLU A 253 16.18 -30.57 17.87
C GLU A 253 15.78 -31.97 18.34
N ALA A 254 16.32 -32.99 17.67
CA ALA A 254 16.00 -34.36 18.01
C ALA A 254 16.29 -34.51 19.50
N ARG A 255 15.25 -34.71 20.32
CA ARG A 255 15.43 -34.99 21.74
C ARG A 255 16.50 -36.05 21.83
N VAL A 256 17.58 -35.75 22.56
CA VAL A 256 18.60 -36.75 22.89
C VAL A 256 17.85 -37.89 23.56
N SER A 257 17.57 -38.94 22.78
CA SER A 257 17.00 -40.18 23.25
C SER A 257 18.09 -40.82 24.08
N SER A 258 18.04 -40.61 25.39
CA SER A 258 18.78 -41.45 26.33
C SER A 258 18.36 -42.89 26.03
N SER A 259 19.32 -43.68 25.56
CA SER A 259 19.17 -45.07 25.13
C SER A 259 18.94 -46.02 26.33
N ALA A 260 18.12 -45.62 27.30
CA ALA A 260 17.89 -46.36 28.52
C ALA A 260 16.51 -46.08 29.13
N ALA A 261 15.42 -46.32 28.40
CA ALA A 261 14.13 -46.67 29.01
C ALA A 261 13.12 -47.18 27.96
N ALA A 262 12.87 -48.49 27.99
CA ALA A 262 11.67 -49.22 27.56
C ALA A 262 11.08 -48.95 26.15
N PRO A 263 10.91 -50.00 25.29
CA PRO A 263 10.14 -49.88 24.07
C PRO A 263 8.68 -49.62 24.43
N ALA A 264 8.16 -48.45 24.04
CA ALA A 264 6.75 -48.15 24.07
C ALA A 264 6.00 -49.16 23.19
N ALA A 265 4.99 -49.80 23.78
CA ALA A 265 4.27 -50.95 23.26
C ALA A 265 3.39 -50.70 22.00
N GLY A 266 3.58 -49.61 21.26
CA GLY A 266 2.73 -49.25 20.10
C GLY A 266 3.32 -49.56 18.72
N GLY A 267 4.61 -49.89 18.63
CA GLY A 267 5.27 -50.14 17.33
C GLY A 267 4.93 -51.50 16.71
N GLY A 268 4.69 -52.51 17.54
CA GLY A 268 4.33 -53.87 17.09
C GLY A 268 2.91 -53.96 16.54
N GLU A 269 2.00 -53.12 17.02
CA GLU A 269 0.57 -53.15 16.66
C GLU A 269 0.35 -52.67 15.22
N LYS A 270 1.00 -51.58 14.81
CA LYS A 270 0.93 -51.07 13.43
C LYS A 270 1.42 -52.10 12.40
N LYS A 271 2.48 -52.84 12.73
CA LYS A 271 3.02 -53.88 11.84
C LYS A 271 2.11 -55.11 11.78
N LEU A 272 1.42 -55.42 12.87
CA LEU A 272 0.43 -56.52 12.93
C LEU A 272 -0.82 -56.19 12.11
N GLU A 273 -1.26 -54.93 12.16
CA GLU A 273 -2.41 -54.43 11.39
C GLU A 273 -2.13 -54.41 9.88
N GLN A 274 -0.94 -53.97 9.46
CA GLN A 274 -0.50 -54.03 8.06
C GLN A 274 -0.46 -55.48 7.54
N LEU A 275 0.10 -56.42 8.31
CA LEU A 275 0.16 -57.83 7.92
C LEU A 275 -1.24 -58.48 7.83
N ARG A 276 -2.21 -58.04 8.66
CA ARG A 276 -3.60 -58.48 8.56
C ARG A 276 -4.29 -57.95 7.31
N ALA A 277 -4.10 -56.67 7.00
CA ALA A 277 -4.66 -56.06 5.79
C ALA A 277 -4.10 -56.71 4.51
N GLU A 278 -2.82 -57.10 4.50
CA GLU A 278 -2.22 -57.86 3.39
C GLU A 278 -2.77 -59.30 3.30
N ALA A 279 -2.97 -59.95 4.45
CA ALA A 279 -3.53 -61.29 4.52
C ALA A 279 -5.02 -61.32 4.11
N GLU A 280 -5.81 -60.30 4.44
CA GLU A 280 -7.21 -60.17 3.98
C GLU A 280 -7.31 -59.99 2.46
N LYS A 281 -6.33 -59.33 1.84
CA LYS A 281 -6.27 -59.17 0.38
C LYS A 281 -5.81 -60.44 -0.35
N THR A 282 -4.95 -61.24 0.28
CA THR A 282 -4.26 -62.37 -0.36
C THR A 282 -4.80 -63.73 0.09
N GLY A 283 -5.56 -63.78 1.17
CA GLY A 283 -6.06 -64.99 1.82
C GLY A 283 -5.04 -65.77 2.65
N ASP A 284 -3.75 -65.40 2.64
CA ASP A 284 -2.68 -66.10 3.35
C ASP A 284 -2.30 -65.40 4.66
N TYR A 285 -2.66 -66.02 5.78
CA TYR A 285 -2.40 -65.53 7.14
C TYR A 285 -1.08 -66.02 7.76
N SER A 286 -0.26 -66.76 7.02
CA SER A 286 0.96 -67.37 7.55
C SER A 286 1.94 -66.34 8.16
N LYS A 287 2.03 -65.16 7.55
CA LYS A 287 2.88 -64.05 8.02
C LYS A 287 2.36 -63.38 9.31
N VAL A 288 1.04 -63.33 9.49
CA VAL A 288 0.41 -62.78 10.70
C VAL A 288 0.67 -63.72 11.88
N LEU A 289 0.52 -65.03 11.65
CA LEU A 289 0.69 -66.05 12.69
C LEU A 289 2.15 -66.15 13.15
N SER A 290 3.11 -66.12 12.22
CA SER A 290 4.54 -66.15 12.57
C SER A 290 4.96 -64.93 13.38
N TYR A 291 4.49 -63.73 12.99
CA TYR A 291 4.77 -62.49 13.71
C TYR A 291 4.11 -62.45 15.09
N LYS A 292 2.87 -62.95 15.22
CA LYS A 292 2.20 -63.07 16.52
C LYS A 292 2.91 -64.08 17.44
N ALA A 293 3.42 -65.18 16.90
CA ALA A 293 4.22 -66.15 17.66
C ALA A 293 5.56 -65.55 18.13
N GLN A 294 6.20 -64.73 17.29
CA GLN A 294 7.42 -64.02 17.64
C GLN A 294 7.18 -63.01 18.77
N LEU A 295 6.09 -62.24 18.72
CA LEU A 295 5.72 -61.31 19.79
C LEU A 295 5.42 -62.06 21.10
N LYS A 296 4.73 -63.20 21.04
CA LYS A 296 4.45 -64.03 22.22
C LYS A 296 5.73 -64.59 22.85
N ARG A 297 6.70 -65.03 22.04
CA ARG A 297 8.02 -65.49 22.52
C ARG A 297 8.82 -64.35 23.15
N ALA A 298 8.84 -63.18 22.51
CA ALA A 298 9.50 -62.00 23.06
C ALA A 298 8.87 -61.51 24.37
N GLN A 299 7.55 -61.71 24.54
CA GLN A 299 6.84 -61.39 25.77
C GLN A 299 7.07 -62.41 26.89
N GLN A 300 7.35 -63.67 26.55
CA GLN A 300 7.68 -64.74 27.51
C GLN A 300 9.15 -64.75 27.94
N GLN A 301 10.03 -64.08 27.19
CA GLN A 301 11.45 -63.91 27.50
C GLN A 301 11.75 -62.63 28.29
N ARG A 302 10.70 -61.87 28.63
CA ARG A 302 10.74 -60.76 29.58
C ARG A 302 10.20 -61.22 30.92
#